data_AF-A0A848LTA4-F1
#
_entry.id   AF-A0A848LTA4-F1
#
_cell.length_a   1.000
_cell.length_b   1.000
_cell.length_c   1.000
_cell.angle_alpha   90.00
_cell.angle_beta   90.00
_cell.angle_gamma   90.00
#
_symmetry.space_group_name_H-M   'P 1'
#
loop_
_entity.id
_entity.type
_entity.pdbx_description
1 polymer ?
#
loop_
_entity_poly.entity_id
_entity_poly.type
_entity_poly.pdbx_seq_one_letter_code
_entity_poly.pdbx_strand_id
1 'polypeptide(L)'
;MIQATGTHLFSVPLPLEEGELLGNPQVAWETYGEPSDGKAVVVLHDLSHSHRALGPVEDGAYQPSGWARALIGPGLALDPDSTPVVVPGLLGSPFGTTSPASLDPATGERWGLTLPPLTVLDMARGVSAMLRALGLKRVRALVGVGPVSYTHLRAAET
;
A
#
# COMPACT_ATOMS: atom_id res chain seq x y z
N MET A 1 -0.16 -5.52 16.99
CA MET A 1 -1.22 -6.36 16.34
C MET A 1 -2.08 -5.46 15.45
N ILE A 2 -2.88 -6.00 14.51
CA ILE A 2 -3.63 -5.17 13.53
C ILE A 2 -4.50 -4.16 14.28
N GLN A 3 -4.33 -2.88 13.96
CA GLN A 3 -5.13 -1.79 14.52
C GLN A 3 -6.32 -1.46 13.62
N ALA A 4 -6.05 -1.29 12.31
CA ALA A 4 -7.08 -0.97 11.34
C ALA A 4 -6.73 -1.53 9.95
N THR A 5 -7.75 -1.74 9.13
CA THR A 5 -7.63 -2.07 7.70
C THR A 5 -8.64 -1.23 6.93
N GLY A 6 -8.33 -0.91 5.68
CA GLY A 6 -9.24 -0.13 4.87
C GLY A 6 -8.82 -0.06 3.41
N THR A 7 -9.63 0.65 2.64
CA THR A 7 -9.33 1.02 1.26
C THR A 7 -9.58 2.50 1.11
N HIS A 8 -8.57 3.23 0.65
CA HIS A 8 -8.72 4.63 0.31
C HIS A 8 -9.15 4.74 -1.16
N LEU A 9 -10.35 5.26 -1.41
CA LEU A 9 -10.84 5.62 -2.73
C LEU A 9 -10.46 7.06 -3.05
N PHE A 10 -9.86 7.28 -4.21
CA PHE A 10 -9.43 8.61 -4.63
C PHE A 10 -10.61 9.35 -5.25
N SER A 11 -10.89 10.56 -4.74
CA SER A 11 -11.92 11.44 -5.28
C SER A 11 -11.47 12.27 -6.48
N VAL A 12 -10.15 12.33 -6.70
CA VAL A 12 -9.51 13.03 -7.83
C VAL A 12 -8.67 12.04 -8.63
N PRO A 13 -8.61 12.15 -9.97
CA PRO A 13 -7.75 11.31 -10.79
C PRO A 13 -6.28 11.45 -10.38
N LEU A 14 -5.56 10.32 -10.39
CA LEU A 14 -4.13 10.29 -10.10
C LEU A 14 -3.35 10.56 -11.39
N PRO A 15 -2.50 11.61 -11.45
CA PRO A 15 -1.65 11.84 -12.61
C PRO A 15 -0.56 10.76 -12.68
N LEU A 16 -0.47 10.10 -13.83
CA LEU A 16 0.53 9.09 -14.10
C LEU A 16 1.82 9.71 -14.68
N GLU A 17 2.94 9.01 -14.56
CA GLU A 17 4.25 9.44 -15.06
C GLU A 17 4.21 9.68 -16.59
N GLU A 18 3.53 8.81 -17.32
CA GLU A 18 3.39 8.89 -18.79
C GLU A 18 2.33 9.91 -19.26
N GLY A 19 1.79 10.73 -18.36
CA GLY A 19 0.90 11.86 -18.69
C GLY A 19 -0.60 11.53 -18.73
N GLU A 20 -0.97 10.26 -18.59
CA GLU A 20 -2.37 9.85 -18.44
C GLU A 20 -2.92 10.16 -17.03
N LEU A 21 -4.25 10.13 -16.88
CA LEU A 21 -4.92 10.24 -15.59
C LEU A 21 -5.60 8.91 -15.25
N LEU A 22 -5.22 8.31 -14.13
CA LEU A 22 -5.92 7.15 -13.60
C LEU A 22 -7.16 7.63 -12.83
N GLY A 23 -8.34 7.31 -13.36
CA GLY A 23 -9.63 7.68 -12.77
C GLY A 23 -9.97 6.84 -11.54
N ASN A 24 -10.34 7.51 -10.45
CA ASN A 24 -10.83 6.92 -9.20
C ASN A 24 -10.06 5.67 -8.72
N PRO A 25 -8.71 5.71 -8.65
CA PRO A 25 -7.98 4.57 -8.14
C PRO A 25 -8.32 4.32 -6.67
N GLN A 26 -7.97 3.12 -6.21
CA GLN A 26 -8.08 2.72 -4.83
C GLN A 26 -6.78 2.11 -4.32
N VAL A 27 -6.44 2.38 -3.07
CA VAL A 27 -5.30 1.79 -2.37
C VAL A 27 -5.79 1.12 -1.09
N ALA A 28 -5.63 -0.21 -1.03
CA ALA A 28 -5.89 -0.97 0.20
C ALA A 28 -4.73 -0.81 1.18
N TRP A 29 -4.99 -0.87 2.48
CA TRP A 29 -3.96 -0.72 3.50
C TRP A 29 -4.30 -1.44 4.80
N GLU A 30 -3.28 -1.74 5.58
CA GLU A 30 -3.38 -2.20 6.98
C GLU A 30 -2.45 -1.37 7.87
N THR A 31 -2.86 -1.17 9.12
CA THR A 31 -2.03 -0.56 10.16
C THR A 31 -1.84 -1.52 11.33
N TYR A 32 -0.67 -1.42 11.95
CA TYR A 32 -0.31 -2.15 13.16
C TYR A 32 0.10 -1.12 14.21
N GLY A 33 -0.64 -1.06 15.33
CA GLY A 33 -0.56 0.05 16.27
C GLY A 33 -1.22 1.32 15.74
N GLU A 34 -1.13 2.42 16.49
CA GLU A 34 -1.79 3.69 16.15
C GLU A 34 -0.84 4.66 15.44
N PRO A 35 -0.92 4.80 14.11
CA PRO A 35 -0.07 5.72 13.38
C PRO A 35 -0.43 7.17 13.68
N SER A 36 0.59 8.00 13.77
CA SER A 36 0.47 9.45 13.85
C SER A 36 1.55 10.12 13.02
N ASP A 37 1.31 11.37 12.64
CA ASP A 37 2.23 12.15 11.80
C ASP A 37 3.64 12.17 12.37
N GLY A 38 4.63 11.80 11.56
CA GLY A 38 6.04 11.73 11.93
C GLY A 38 6.45 10.54 12.81
N LYS A 39 5.50 9.72 13.27
CA LYS A 39 5.78 8.52 14.10
C LYS A 39 5.71 7.22 13.29
N ALA A 40 4.82 7.17 12.30
CA ALA A 40 4.55 5.96 11.53
C ALA A 40 5.75 5.53 10.67
N VAL A 41 6.04 4.23 10.64
CA VAL A 41 6.91 3.60 9.65
C VAL A 41 6.04 3.00 8.56
N VAL A 42 6.34 3.32 7.30
CA VAL A 42 5.64 2.74 6.15
C VAL A 42 6.45 1.58 5.61
N VAL A 43 5.82 0.41 5.45
CA VAL A 43 6.46 -0.78 4.90
C VAL A 43 5.80 -1.14 3.58
N LEU A 44 6.57 -1.15 2.49
CA LEU A 44 6.12 -1.53 1.16
C LEU A 44 6.41 -3.01 0.91
N HIS A 45 5.39 -3.70 0.42
CA HIS A 45 5.47 -5.12 0.07
C HIS A 45 6.15 -5.35 -1.28
N ASP A 46 6.62 -6.58 -1.52
CA ASP A 46 7.15 -7.01 -2.83
C ASP A 46 6.01 -7.44 -3.80
N LEU A 47 6.34 -7.75 -5.06
CA LEU A 47 5.40 -8.13 -6.13
C LEU A 47 4.43 -9.25 -5.73
N SER A 48 4.93 -10.27 -5.02
CA SER A 48 4.15 -11.45 -4.65
C SER A 48 3.42 -11.32 -3.32
N HIS A 49 3.56 -10.18 -2.65
CA HIS A 49 2.99 -9.92 -1.33
C HIS A 49 1.89 -8.86 -1.40
N SER A 50 1.19 -8.67 -0.27
CA SER A 50 0.07 -7.72 -0.17
C SER A 50 0.27 -6.77 1.02
N HIS A 51 -0.64 -5.81 1.13
CA HIS A 51 -0.75 -4.96 2.31
C HIS A 51 -1.00 -5.74 3.62
N ARG A 52 -1.41 -7.02 3.55
CA ARG A 52 -1.65 -7.89 4.69
C ARG A 52 -0.37 -8.52 5.22
N ALA A 53 0.43 -7.73 5.92
CA ALA A 53 1.79 -8.09 6.34
C ALA A 53 1.89 -9.25 7.34
N LEU A 54 0.89 -9.42 8.21
CA LEU A 54 0.85 -10.52 9.19
C LEU A 54 0.00 -11.74 8.74
N GLY A 55 -0.55 -11.70 7.52
CA GLY A 55 -1.34 -12.75 6.88
C GLY A 55 -2.86 -12.55 7.05
N PRO A 56 -3.70 -13.34 6.37
CA PRO A 56 -5.13 -13.33 6.66
C PRO A 56 -5.41 -13.87 8.08
N VAL A 57 -6.45 -13.32 8.71
CA VAL A 57 -7.19 -14.04 9.75
C VAL A 57 -8.02 -15.11 9.01
N GLU A 58 -7.51 -16.35 9.00
CA GLU A 58 -8.12 -17.63 8.60
C GLU A 58 -8.31 -18.01 7.09
N ASP A 59 -8.05 -19.31 6.84
CA ASP A 59 -8.40 -20.24 5.74
C ASP A 59 -8.37 -19.78 4.26
N GLY A 60 -7.15 -19.62 3.72
CA GLY A 60 -6.90 -19.58 2.27
C GLY A 60 -5.82 -20.58 1.87
N ALA A 61 -6.02 -21.30 0.76
CA ALA A 61 -5.09 -22.33 0.24
C ALA A 61 -3.72 -21.78 -0.22
N TYR A 62 -3.48 -20.46 -0.15
CA TYR A 62 -2.21 -19.83 -0.51
C TYR A 62 -1.79 -18.80 0.54
N GLN A 63 -0.64 -19.09 1.18
CA GLN A 63 0.15 -18.37 2.19
C GLN A 63 -0.24 -18.55 3.68
N PRO A 64 0.36 -19.54 4.39
CA PRO A 64 0.09 -19.83 5.81
C PRO A 64 0.80 -18.92 6.83
N SER A 65 1.53 -17.88 6.43
CA SER A 65 2.22 -17.00 7.39
C SER A 65 2.50 -15.64 6.77
N GLY A 66 2.05 -14.56 7.42
CA GLY A 66 2.36 -13.19 6.99
C GLY A 66 3.83 -12.96 6.69
N TRP A 67 4.08 -12.34 5.54
CA TRP A 67 5.42 -12.12 5.01
C TRP A 67 6.32 -11.23 5.89
N ALA A 68 5.74 -10.43 6.77
CA ALA A 68 6.45 -9.55 7.69
C ALA A 68 6.46 -10.02 9.15
N ARG A 69 6.06 -11.27 9.46
CA ARG A 69 5.96 -11.76 10.85
C ARG A 69 7.27 -11.77 11.62
N ALA A 70 8.41 -11.87 10.92
CA ALA A 70 9.73 -11.76 11.53
C ALA A 70 10.16 -10.31 11.81
N LEU A 71 9.44 -9.33 11.26
CA LEU A 71 9.76 -7.91 11.34
C LEU A 71 8.80 -7.14 12.25
N ILE A 72 7.51 -7.42 12.16
CA ILE A 72 6.43 -6.67 12.85
C ILE A 72 5.85 -7.51 14.00
N GLY A 73 5.96 -7.02 15.22
CA GLY A 73 5.42 -7.69 16.41
C GLY A 73 6.08 -7.26 17.72
N PRO A 74 5.51 -7.63 18.89
CA PRO A 74 6.05 -7.27 20.19
C PRO A 74 7.51 -7.72 20.36
N GLY A 75 8.40 -6.80 20.73
CA GLY A 75 9.83 -7.06 20.88
C GLY A 75 10.61 -7.28 19.58
N LEU A 76 9.96 -7.15 18.41
CA LEU A 76 10.64 -7.21 17.11
C LEU A 76 11.10 -5.82 16.66
N ALA A 77 11.80 -5.77 15.53
CA ALA A 77 12.37 -4.52 15.00
C ALA A 77 11.30 -3.44 14.73
N LEU A 78 10.11 -3.86 14.29
CA LEU A 78 8.94 -3.00 14.15
C LEU A 78 7.88 -3.39 15.18
N ASP A 79 8.13 -3.07 16.44
CA ASP A 79 7.15 -3.23 17.51
C ASP A 79 6.04 -2.18 17.41
N PRO A 80 4.77 -2.57 17.12
CA PRO A 80 3.67 -1.64 16.92
C PRO A 80 3.36 -0.70 18.09
N ASP A 81 3.73 -1.07 19.32
CA ASP A 81 3.48 -0.26 20.51
C ASP A 81 4.37 0.99 20.54
N SER A 82 5.61 0.85 20.07
CA SER A 82 6.61 1.93 20.03
C SER A 82 6.75 2.57 18.64
N THR A 83 6.53 1.77 17.60
CA THR A 83 6.77 2.07 16.19
C THR A 83 5.55 1.62 15.38
N PRO A 84 4.50 2.46 15.33
CA PRO A 84 3.30 2.12 14.56
C PRO A 84 3.65 1.96 13.08
N VAL A 85 3.06 0.95 12.46
CA VAL A 85 3.37 0.57 11.08
C VAL A 85 2.15 0.78 10.19
N VAL A 86 2.38 1.29 8.99
CA VAL A 86 1.39 1.38 7.92
C VAL A 86 1.90 0.57 6.73
N VAL A 87 1.06 -0.32 6.20
CA VAL A 87 1.39 -1.16 5.05
C VAL A 87 0.36 -0.87 3.95
N PRO A 88 0.69 -0.02 2.97
CA PRO A 88 -0.17 0.24 1.83
C PRO A 88 -0.01 -0.85 0.77
N GLY A 89 -1.05 -1.04 -0.03
CA GLY A 89 -0.97 -1.75 -1.29
C GLY A 89 -0.36 -0.87 -2.37
N LEU A 90 0.23 -1.49 -3.38
CA LEU A 90 0.83 -0.81 -4.53
C LEU A 90 -0.09 -0.89 -5.74
N LEU A 91 -0.17 0.20 -6.52
CA LEU A 91 -0.91 0.18 -7.79
C LEU A 91 -0.40 -0.97 -8.67
N GLY A 92 -1.31 -1.69 -9.30
CA GLY A 92 -1.03 -2.93 -10.03
C GLY A 92 -1.17 -4.20 -9.18
N SER A 93 -1.21 -4.11 -7.85
CA SER A 93 -1.38 -5.26 -6.95
C SER A 93 -2.80 -5.84 -7.00
N PRO A 94 -2.98 -7.16 -7.18
CA PRO A 94 -4.31 -7.78 -7.23
C PRO A 94 -4.97 -7.91 -5.84
N PHE A 95 -4.31 -7.48 -4.76
CA PHE A 95 -4.76 -7.67 -3.38
C PHE A 95 -5.56 -6.47 -2.85
N GLY A 96 -6.55 -5.99 -3.62
CA GLY A 96 -7.49 -4.93 -3.21
C GLY A 96 -7.09 -3.50 -3.58
N THR A 97 -5.95 -3.31 -4.24
CA THR A 97 -5.55 -2.02 -4.84
C THR A 97 -5.89 -2.01 -6.34
N THR A 98 -6.03 -0.84 -6.96
CA THR A 98 -6.31 -0.75 -8.40
C THR A 98 -5.26 -1.51 -9.20
N SER A 99 -5.73 -2.45 -10.00
CA SER A 99 -4.94 -3.41 -10.78
C SER A 99 -5.77 -3.91 -11.98
N PRO A 100 -5.17 -4.63 -12.94
CA PRO A 100 -5.91 -5.23 -14.05
C PRO A 100 -7.06 -6.14 -13.58
N ALA A 101 -6.95 -6.72 -12.38
CA ALA A 101 -7.99 -7.54 -11.80
C ALA A 101 -9.11 -6.73 -11.12
N SER A 102 -8.90 -5.46 -10.78
CA SER A 102 -9.91 -4.61 -10.13
C SER A 102 -10.98 -4.12 -11.12
N LEU A 103 -12.14 -3.75 -10.59
CA LEU A 103 -13.20 -3.11 -11.39
C LEU A 103 -12.86 -1.63 -11.60
N ASP A 104 -13.08 -1.15 -12.81
CA ASP A 104 -13.14 0.26 -13.14
C ASP A 104 -14.47 0.85 -12.63
N PRO A 105 -14.44 1.81 -11.70
CA PRO A 105 -15.66 2.42 -11.17
C PRO A 105 -16.51 3.15 -12.22
N ALA A 106 -15.91 3.59 -13.34
CA ALA A 106 -16.62 4.29 -14.39
C ALA A 106 -17.46 3.36 -15.28
N THR A 107 -16.95 2.15 -15.53
CA THR A 107 -17.58 1.19 -16.45
C THR A 107 -18.24 0.01 -15.74
N GLY A 108 -17.80 -0.32 -14.52
CA GLY A 108 -18.19 -1.52 -13.80
C GLY A 108 -17.53 -2.80 -14.33
N GLU A 109 -16.67 -2.69 -15.34
CA GLU A 109 -15.91 -3.81 -15.92
C GLU A 109 -14.52 -3.91 -15.29
N ARG A 110 -13.82 -5.04 -15.48
CA ARG A 110 -12.41 -5.12 -15.03
C ARG A 110 -11.56 -4.22 -15.90
N TRP A 111 -10.60 -3.53 -15.28
CA TRP A 111 -9.60 -2.75 -16.01
C TRP A 111 -8.86 -3.60 -17.05
N GLY A 112 -8.39 -4.80 -16.70
CA GLY A 112 -7.70 -5.68 -17.66
C GLY A 112 -6.59 -4.94 -18.41
N LEU A 113 -6.65 -4.98 -19.75
CA LEU A 113 -5.69 -4.31 -20.63
C LEU A 113 -5.98 -2.82 -20.86
N THR A 114 -7.10 -2.29 -20.36
CA THR A 114 -7.40 -0.85 -20.44
C THR A 114 -6.76 -0.07 -19.29
N LEU A 115 -6.20 -0.76 -18.28
CA LEU A 115 -5.39 -0.10 -17.27
C LEU A 115 -4.16 0.52 -17.93
N PRO A 116 -3.91 1.83 -17.74
CA PRO A 116 -2.68 2.44 -18.21
C PRO A 116 -1.45 1.73 -17.63
N PRO A 117 -0.34 1.65 -18.36
CA PRO A 117 0.92 1.17 -17.82
C PRO A 117 1.29 1.95 -16.56
N LEU A 118 1.61 1.23 -15.48
CA LEU A 118 1.95 1.82 -14.20
C LEU A 118 3.46 1.79 -13.97
N THR A 119 3.99 2.91 -13.48
CA THR A 119 5.40 3.07 -13.13
C THR A 119 5.61 2.99 -11.62
N VAL A 120 6.87 2.92 -11.20
CA VAL A 120 7.26 3.03 -9.78
C VAL A 120 6.89 4.40 -9.21
N LEU A 121 6.95 5.47 -10.03
CA LEU A 121 6.55 6.80 -9.60
C LEU A 121 5.04 6.88 -9.35
N ASP A 122 4.23 6.19 -10.15
CA ASP A 122 2.77 6.14 -9.96
C ASP A 122 2.41 5.43 -8.66
N MET A 123 3.09 4.31 -8.37
CA MET A 123 2.94 3.61 -7.09
C MET A 123 3.29 4.54 -5.92
N ALA A 124 4.38 5.31 -6.03
CA ALA A 124 4.80 6.25 -4.99
C ALA A 124 3.78 7.37 -4.79
N ARG A 125 3.24 7.94 -5.88
CA ARG A 125 2.18 8.96 -5.84
C ARG A 125 0.92 8.41 -5.18
N GLY A 126 0.52 7.19 -5.52
CA GLY A 126 -0.62 6.51 -4.90
C GLY A 126 -0.45 6.33 -3.39
N VAL A 127 0.72 5.85 -2.94
CA VAL A 127 1.03 5.71 -1.51
C VAL A 127 1.06 7.08 -0.81
N SER A 128 1.74 8.07 -1.38
CA SER A 128 1.85 9.42 -0.81
C SER A 128 0.47 10.08 -0.63
N ALA A 129 -0.38 10.01 -1.66
CA ALA A 129 -1.73 10.54 -1.60
C ALA A 129 -2.60 9.82 -0.56
N MET A 130 -2.53 8.48 -0.49
CA MET A 130 -3.23 7.70 0.54
C MET A 130 -2.79 8.10 1.95
N LEU A 131 -1.48 8.23 2.20
CA LEU A 131 -0.96 8.64 3.51
C LEU A 131 -1.44 10.04 3.90
N ARG A 132 -1.41 11.00 2.96
CA ARG A 132 -1.93 12.35 3.18
C ARG A 132 -3.41 12.34 3.52
N ALA A 133 -4.21 11.49 2.89
CA ALA A 133 -5.64 11.33 3.20
C ALA A 133 -5.88 10.73 4.59
N LEU A 134 -4.97 9.88 5.10
CA LEU A 134 -4.99 9.40 6.49
C LEU A 134 -4.43 10.42 7.50
N GLY A 135 -4.06 11.64 7.05
CA GLY A 135 -3.48 12.66 7.91
C GLY A 135 -1.99 12.48 8.22
N LEU A 136 -1.31 11.53 7.54
CA LEU A 136 0.11 11.24 7.70
C LEU A 136 0.91 11.99 6.63
N LYS A 137 1.33 13.22 6.94
CA LYS A 137 2.11 14.08 6.03
C LYS A 137 3.61 13.81 6.12
N ARG A 138 4.06 13.30 7.26
CA ARG A 138 5.43 12.85 7.52
C ARG A 138 5.39 11.44 8.06
N VAL A 139 6.38 10.66 7.68
CA VAL A 139 6.61 9.31 8.20
C VAL A 139 8.01 9.27 8.81
N ARG A 140 8.20 8.44 9.84
CA ARG A 140 9.49 8.24 10.50
C ARG A 140 10.49 7.59 9.54
N ALA A 141 10.03 6.61 8.78
CA ALA A 141 10.84 5.90 7.80
C ALA A 141 9.95 5.24 6.75
N LEU A 142 10.54 4.98 5.59
CA LEU A 142 9.94 4.21 4.51
C LEU A 142 10.84 3.02 4.17
N VAL A 143 10.34 1.82 4.42
CA VAL A 143 11.07 0.56 4.25
C VAL A 143 10.38 -0.22 3.13
N GLY A 144 11.14 -0.79 2.20
CA GLY A 144 10.57 -1.62 1.15
C GLY A 144 11.25 -2.98 1.07
N VAL A 145 10.51 -3.98 0.60
CA VAL A 145 11.01 -5.34 0.36
C VAL A 145 11.03 -5.62 -1.14
N GLY A 146 12.13 -6.19 -1.65
CA GLY A 146 12.25 -6.60 -3.04
C GLY A 146 12.35 -5.46 -4.06
N PRO A 147 12.26 -5.74 -5.36
CA PRO A 147 12.49 -4.75 -6.43
C PRO A 147 11.48 -3.61 -6.43
N VAL A 148 10.23 -3.84 -5.99
CA VAL A 148 9.22 -2.78 -5.92
C VAL A 148 9.52 -1.77 -4.81
N SER A 149 10.48 -2.07 -3.94
CA SER A 149 10.96 -1.13 -2.91
C SER A 149 11.48 0.17 -3.48
N TYR A 150 11.96 0.26 -4.74
CA TYR A 150 12.36 1.55 -5.36
C TYR A 150 11.28 2.64 -5.27
N THR A 151 10.01 2.24 -5.08
CA THR A 151 8.90 3.13 -4.75
C THR A 151 9.22 4.03 -3.56
N HIS A 152 9.98 3.55 -2.56
CA HIS A 152 10.39 4.37 -1.41
C HIS A 152 11.35 5.50 -1.76
N LEU A 153 12.20 5.33 -2.78
CA LEU A 153 13.10 6.38 -3.24
C LEU A 153 12.29 7.49 -3.90
N ARG A 154 11.31 7.10 -4.73
CA ARG A 154 10.40 8.06 -5.39
C ARG A 154 9.44 8.73 -4.42
N ALA A 155 8.93 8.00 -3.43
CA ALA A 155 8.03 8.57 -2.42
C ALA A 155 8.73 9.63 -1.55
N ALA A 156 10.04 9.53 -1.35
CA ALA A 156 10.82 10.57 -0.66
C ALA A 156 10.94 11.87 -1.48
N GLU A 157 10.70 11.82 -2.80
CA GLU A 157 10.79 12.95 -3.73
C GLU A 157 9.43 13.66 -3.96
N THR A 158 8.32 13.11 -3.45
CA THR A 158 6.92 13.55 -3.72
C THR A 158 6.14 14.02 -2.49
#